data_AF-A0A2V6WQ19-F1
#
_entry.id   AF-A0A2V6WQ19-F1
#
_cell.length_a   1.000
_cell.length_b   1.000
_cell.length_c   1.000
_cell.angle_alpha   90.00
_cell.angle_beta   90.00
_cell.angle_gamma   90.00
#
_symmetry.space_group_name_H-M   'P 1'
#
loop_
_entity.id
_entity.type
_entity.pdbx_description
1 polymer ?
#
loop_
_entity_poly.entity_id
_entity_poly.type
_entity_poly.pdbx_seq_one_letter_code
_entity_poly.pdbx_strand_id
1 'polypeptide(L)'
;MTEPIAVTGDVRVPGRAILVRAVRASGHGGQNVNKVSTKIELHVDTDAIEGLPVAARLRLAALTRRRRDAEGRLLVTSQQSRHQGQNL
;
A
#
# COMPACT_ATOMS: atom_id res chain seq x y z
N MET A 1 -12.54 -7.40 7.86
CA MET A 1 -12.39 -7.39 6.39
C MET A 1 -12.25 -5.93 5.99
N THR A 2 -11.20 -5.56 5.26
CA THR A 2 -10.98 -4.15 4.85
C THR A 2 -12.11 -3.72 3.91
N GLU A 3 -12.70 -2.55 4.15
CA GLU A 3 -13.76 -2.02 3.30
C GLU A 3 -13.22 -1.67 1.89
N PRO A 4 -14.04 -1.82 0.84
CA PRO A 4 -13.65 -1.44 -0.51
C PRO A 4 -13.49 0.08 -0.63
N ILE A 5 -12.40 0.52 -1.26
CA ILE A 5 -12.13 1.94 -1.51
C ILE A 5 -12.71 2.30 -2.89
N ALA A 6 -13.66 3.23 -2.92
CA ALA A 6 -14.19 3.79 -4.16
C ALA A 6 -13.24 4.86 -4.71
N VAL A 7 -12.78 4.69 -5.96
CA VAL A 7 -11.88 5.64 -6.63
C VAL A 7 -12.67 6.54 -7.58
N THR A 8 -13.56 5.93 -8.37
CA THR A 8 -14.54 6.62 -9.22
C THR A 8 -15.87 5.85 -9.16
N GLY A 9 -16.90 6.29 -9.88
CA GLY A 9 -18.23 5.66 -9.88
C GLY A 9 -18.18 4.13 -10.11
N ASP A 10 -17.35 3.70 -11.06
CA ASP A 10 -17.24 2.28 -11.44
C ASP A 10 -15.96 1.61 -10.93
N VAL A 11 -14.93 2.37 -10.55
CA VAL A 11 -13.63 1.82 -10.13
C VAL A 11 -13.56 1.65 -8.62
N ARG A 12 -13.35 0.41 -8.17
CA ARG A 12 -13.29 0.04 -6.76
C ARG A 12 -12.07 -0.80 -6.48
N VAL A 13 -11.33 -0.45 -5.42
CA VAL A 13 -10.25 -1.27 -4.87
C VAL A 13 -10.83 -2.09 -3.72
N PRO A 14 -11.12 -3.38 -3.93
CA PRO A 14 -11.69 -4.18 -2.86
C PRO A 14 -10.64 -4.43 -1.77
N GLY A 15 -11.07 -4.64 -0.52
CA GLY A 15 -10.14 -4.89 0.58
C GLY A 15 -9.19 -6.07 0.36
N ARG A 16 -9.62 -7.09 -0.41
CA ARG A 16 -8.80 -8.24 -0.82
C ARG A 16 -7.65 -7.88 -1.75
N ALA A 17 -7.73 -6.75 -2.46
CA ALA A 17 -6.68 -6.22 -3.30
C ALA A 17 -5.59 -5.52 -2.48
N ILE A 18 -5.80 -5.29 -1.18
CA ILE A 18 -4.89 -4.53 -0.32
C ILE A 18 -4.29 -5.48 0.72
N LEU A 19 -2.98 -5.63 0.68
CA LEU A 19 -2.21 -6.31 1.70
C LEU A 19 -1.45 -5.29 2.53
N VAL A 20 -1.68 -5.29 3.84
CA VAL A 20 -1.02 -4.40 4.80
C VAL A 20 0.13 -5.14 5.47
N ARG A 21 1.33 -4.56 5.46
CA ARG A 21 2.52 -5.08 6.13
C ARG A 21 3.12 -4.01 7.04
N ALA A 22 3.24 -4.32 8.33
CA ALA A 22 4.00 -3.49 9.26
C ALA A 22 5.49 -3.84 9.13
N VAL A 23 6.33 -2.85 8.82
CA VAL A 23 7.78 -3.04 8.76
C VAL A 23 8.44 -2.50 10.02
N ARG A 24 9.32 -3.30 10.61
CA ARG A 24 10.12 -2.89 11.76
C ARG A 24 11.29 -2.04 11.26
N ALA A 25 11.58 -0.94 11.96
CA ALA A 25 12.78 -0.16 11.70
C ALA A 25 14.00 -0.97 12.16
N SER A 26 14.76 -1.53 11.23
CA SER A 26 16.04 -2.18 11.53
C SER A 26 17.13 -1.12 11.68
N GLY A 27 17.32 -0.62 12.90
CA GLY A 27 18.45 0.23 13.28
C GLY A 27 19.31 -0.48 14.33
N HIS A 28 20.63 -0.48 14.14
CA HIS A 28 21.59 -1.02 15.12
C HIS A 28 21.52 -0.20 16.43
N GLY A 29 21.43 -0.91 17.56
CA GLY A 29 21.20 -0.31 18.87
C GLY A 29 22.28 0.67 19.31
N GLY A 30 21.84 1.86 19.73
CA GLY A 30 22.67 2.90 20.32
C GLY A 30 21.81 4.02 20.89
N GLN A 31 21.46 3.89 22.17
CA GLN A 31 20.84 4.86 23.08
C GLN A 31 19.56 5.62 22.59
N ASN A 32 18.43 5.26 23.20
CA ASN A 32 17.11 5.95 23.18
C ASN A 32 16.18 5.82 21.95
N VAL A 33 16.19 4.71 21.20
CA VAL A 33 15.21 4.47 20.10
C VAL A 33 14.23 3.33 20.42
N ASN A 34 13.75 3.25 21.66
CA ASN A 34 12.54 2.48 21.97
C ASN A 34 11.32 3.38 21.81
N LYS A 35 10.71 3.44 20.62
CA LYS A 35 9.24 3.51 20.48
C LYS A 35 8.77 3.65 19.03
N VAL A 36 8.01 2.63 18.63
CA VAL A 36 7.02 2.60 17.54
C VAL A 36 7.59 2.42 16.13
N SER A 37 7.57 1.15 15.70
CA SER A 37 7.56 0.75 14.28
C SER A 37 6.32 1.37 13.60
N THR A 38 6.48 2.55 13.01
CA THR A 38 5.39 3.37 12.46
C THR A 38 5.21 3.24 10.96
N LYS A 39 6.16 2.60 10.27
CA LYS A 39 6.12 2.47 8.82
C LYS A 39 5.19 1.32 8.43
N ILE A 40 4.13 1.66 7.69
CA ILE A 40 3.20 0.70 7.10
C ILE A 40 3.45 0.65 5.60
N GLU A 41 3.59 -0.56 5.09
CA GLU A 41 3.69 -0.85 3.66
C GLU A 41 2.37 -1.47 3.20
N LEU A 42 1.76 -0.85 2.20
CA LEU A 42 0.55 -1.30 1.54
C LEU A 42 0.96 -1.86 0.19
N HIS A 43 0.62 -3.11 -0.06
CA HIS A 43 0.77 -3.75 -1.36
C HIS A 43 -0.62 -3.83 -1.98
N VAL A 44 -0.80 -3.13 -3.11
CA VAL A 44 -2.06 -3.10 -3.84
C VAL A 44 -1.93 -3.94 -5.09
N ASP A 45 -2.74 -5.01 -5.16
CA ASP A 45 -2.92 -5.79 -6.37
C ASP A 45 -3.79 -4.99 -7.34
N THR A 46 -3.14 -4.40 -8.34
CA THR A 46 -3.83 -3.62 -9.37
C THR A 46 -4.71 -4.49 -10.26
N ASP A 47 -4.46 -5.81 -10.29
CA ASP A 47 -5.25 -6.72 -11.09
C ASP A 47 -6.60 -7.06 -10.46
N ALA A 48 -6.64 -7.05 -9.14
CA ALA A 48 -7.85 -7.25 -8.35
C ALA A 48 -8.78 -6.02 -8.28
N ILE A 49 -8.42 -4.90 -8.90
CA ILE A 49 -9.25 -3.68 -8.95
C ILE A 49 -10.46 -3.92 -9.86
N GLU A 50 -11.65 -3.71 -9.30
CA GLU A 50 -12.92 -3.86 -9.98
C GLU A 50 -13.22 -2.60 -10.81
N GLY A 51 -13.76 -2.80 -12.01
CA GLY A 51 -14.15 -1.71 -12.91
C GLY A 51 -13.00 -0.91 -13.52
N LEU A 52 -11.73 -1.26 -13.27
CA LEU A 52 -10.58 -0.59 -13.86
C LEU A 52 -10.38 -1.03 -15.32
N PRO A 53 -10.55 -0.13 -16.32
CA PRO A 53 -10.40 -0.48 -17.73
C PRO A 53 -8.98 -0.94 -18.06
N VAL A 54 -8.83 -1.85 -19.03
CA VAL A 54 -7.53 -2.40 -19.45
C VAL A 54 -6.53 -1.29 -19.84
N ALA A 55 -6.97 -0.28 -20.58
CA ALA A 55 -6.13 0.86 -20.94
C ALA A 55 -5.64 1.64 -19.72
N ALA A 56 -6.47 1.80 -18.69
CA ALA A 56 -6.08 2.46 -17.45
C ALA A 56 -5.11 1.59 -16.64
N ARG A 57 -5.31 0.27 -16.63
CA ARG A 57 -4.41 -0.70 -15.98
C ARG A 57 -3.02 -0.68 -16.60
N LEU A 58 -2.92 -0.66 -17.93
CA LEU A 58 -1.64 -0.56 -18.64
C LEU A 58 -0.93 0.76 -18.35
N ARG A 59 -1.67 1.87 -18.28
CA ARG A 59 -1.13 3.18 -17.89
C ARG A 59 -0.64 3.19 -16.44
N LEU A 60 -1.45 2.65 -15.52
CA LEU A 60 -1.09 2.52 -14.11
C LEU A 60 0.17 1.69 -13.96
N ALA A 61 0.25 0.55 -14.65
CA ALA A 61 1.43 -0.28 -14.74
C ALA A 61 2.65 0.51 -15.23
N ALA A 62 2.56 1.23 -16.34
CA ALA A 62 3.67 2.03 -16.86
C ALA A 62 4.15 3.09 -15.86
N LEU A 63 3.23 3.83 -15.24
CA LEU A 63 3.53 4.90 -14.26
C LEU A 63 4.14 4.35 -12.97
N THR A 64 3.70 3.18 -12.54
CA THR A 64 4.11 2.58 -11.26
C THR A 64 5.29 1.63 -11.39
N ARG A 65 5.90 1.48 -12.58
CA ARG A 65 6.98 0.51 -12.84
C ARG A 65 8.12 0.53 -11.79
N ARG A 66 8.41 1.69 -11.20
CA ARG A 66 9.46 1.87 -10.17
C ARG A 66 9.00 1.59 -8.73
N ARG A 67 7.71 1.37 -8.53
CA ARG A 67 7.04 1.18 -7.23
C ARG A 67 6.31 -0.16 -7.17
N ARG A 68 6.76 -1.19 -7.91
CA ARG A 68 6.17 -2.53 -7.82
C ARG A 68 7.08 -3.50 -7.10
N ASP A 69 6.48 -4.43 -6.38
CA ASP A 69 7.19 -5.57 -5.82
C ASP A 69 7.48 -6.64 -6.90
N ALA A 70 8.15 -7.72 -6.49
CA ALA A 70 8.51 -8.82 -7.39
C ALA A 70 7.29 -9.54 -7.97
N GLU A 71 6.14 -9.47 -7.29
CA GLU A 71 4.86 -10.03 -7.72
C GLU A 71 4.06 -9.06 -8.59
N GLY A 72 4.61 -7.88 -8.90
CA GLY A 72 3.97 -6.88 -9.76
C GLY A 72 2.91 -6.04 -9.06
N ARG A 73 2.77 -6.15 -7.72
CA ARG A 73 1.83 -5.34 -6.92
C ARG A 73 2.41 -3.97 -6.65
N LEU A 74 1.54 -2.96 -6.59
CA LEU A 74 1.92 -1.59 -6.28
C LEU A 74 2.28 -1.46 -4.80
N LEU A 75 3.51 -1.04 -4.52
CA LEU A 75 4.00 -0.73 -3.18
C LEU A 75 3.73 0.75 -2.85
N VAL A 76 2.93 0.98 -1.82
CA VAL A 76 2.66 2.30 -1.24
C VAL A 76 3.12 2.28 0.21
N THR A 77 4.01 3.20 0.58
CA THR A 77 4.49 3.30 1.96
C THR A 77 3.86 4.50 2.63
N SER A 78 3.17 4.29 3.75
CA SER A 78 2.71 5.38 4.62
C SER A 78 3.63 5.47 5.84
N GLN A 79 4.19 6.65 6.05
CA GLN A 79 5.11 6.97 7.15
C GLN A 79 4.76 8.29 7.83
N GLN A 80 3.53 8.78 7.67
CA GLN A 80 3.20 10.18 7.98
C GLN A 80 3.01 10.50 9.46
N SER A 81 2.72 9.57 10.37
CA SER A 81 2.47 9.95 11.78
C SER A 81 2.73 8.87 12.81
N ARG A 82 3.17 9.32 14.00
CA ARG A 82 3.56 8.56 15.22
C ARG A 82 2.41 7.76 15.87
N HIS A 83 1.23 7.73 15.25
CA HIS A 83 0.00 7.12 15.77
C HIS A 83 -0.54 6.07 14.78
N GLN A 84 -0.55 4.81 15.23
CA GLN A 84 -0.91 3.63 14.44
C GLN A 84 -2.34 3.66 13.87
N GLY A 85 -3.27 4.41 14.49
CA GLY A 85 -4.66 4.53 14.04
C GLY A 85 -4.92 5.54 12.92
N GLN A 86 -3.93 6.37 12.56
CA GLN A 86 -4.05 7.36 11.47
C GLN A 86 -3.38 6.90 10.16
N ASN A 87 -2.70 5.75 10.18
CA ASN A 87 -1.99 5.21 9.02
C ASN A 87 -2.73 4.01 8.37
N LEU A 88 -4.00 3.76 8.74
CA LEU A 88 -4.87 2.73 8.16
C LEU A 88 -5.87 3.37 7.18
#